data_AF-A0A2U1P5J9-F1
#
_entry.id   AF-A0A2U1P5J9-F1
#
_cell.length_a   1.000
_cell.length_b   1.000
_cell.length_c   1.000
_cell.angle_alpha   90.00
_cell.angle_beta   90.00
_cell.angle_gamma   90.00
#
_symmetry.space_group_name_H-M   'P 1'
#
loop_
_entity.id
_entity.type
_entity.pdbx_description
1 polymer ?
#
loop_
_entity_poly.entity_id
_entity_poly.type
_entity_poly.pdbx_seq_one_letter_code
_entity_poly.pdbx_strand_id
1 'polypeptide(L)'
;MKKFRASLIMVMVLSTILMVEVQVGMADCNPLNLMSCLASIIGNTAPAPDSLCCNSLHAESESCLCSYAKNPDYQKYFKMPGAGKVSQACSTTWPDPNTCS
;
A
#
# COMPACT_ATOMS: atom_id res chain seq x y z
N MET A 1 -5.33 -36.92 30.97
CA MET A 1 -6.11 -35.75 30.47
C MET A 1 -5.38 -34.40 30.59
N LYS A 2 -4.66 -34.10 31.68
CA LYS A 2 -3.98 -32.80 31.88
C LYS A 2 -2.84 -32.52 30.90
N LYS A 3 -2.08 -33.56 30.53
CA LYS A 3 -0.97 -33.52 29.56
C LYS A 3 -1.44 -33.21 28.11
N PHE A 4 -2.63 -33.68 27.76
CA PHE A 4 -3.23 -33.50 26.43
C PHE A 4 -3.74 -32.07 26.22
N ARG A 5 -4.30 -31.47 27.28
CA ARG A 5 -4.72 -30.05 27.28
C ARG A 5 -3.54 -29.10 27.20
N ALA A 6 -2.45 -29.38 27.91
CA ALA A 6 -1.21 -28.58 27.82
C ALA A 6 -0.59 -28.63 26.42
N SER A 7 -0.60 -29.81 25.78
CA SER A 7 -0.12 -29.99 24.40
C SER A 7 -0.94 -29.20 23.38
N LEU A 8 -2.28 -29.24 23.48
CA LEU A 8 -3.17 -28.49 22.58
C LEU A 8 -3.03 -26.97 22.75
N ILE A 9 -2.84 -26.49 23.98
CA ILE A 9 -2.61 -25.06 24.24
C ILE A 9 -1.25 -24.63 23.67
N MET A 10 -0.22 -25.45 23.80
CA MET A 10 1.10 -25.15 23.26
C MET A 10 1.09 -25.11 21.72
N VAL A 11 0.40 -26.04 21.06
CA VAL A 11 0.23 -26.05 19.60
C VAL A 11 -0.57 -24.84 19.12
N MET A 12 -1.64 -24.45 19.84
CA MET A 12 -2.41 -23.24 19.47
C MET A 12 -1.59 -21.96 19.64
N VAL A 13 -0.81 -21.82 20.72
CA VAL A 13 0.07 -20.66 20.93
C VAL A 13 1.19 -20.60 19.89
N LEU A 14 1.76 -21.74 19.50
CA LEU A 14 2.73 -21.82 18.40
C LEU A 14 2.09 -21.40 17.06
N SER A 15 0.88 -21.85 16.74
CA SER A 15 0.18 -21.47 15.50
C SER A 15 -0.16 -19.98 15.43
N THR A 16 -0.41 -19.30 16.55
CA THR A 16 -0.68 -17.86 16.55
C THR A 16 0.58 -17.00 16.35
N ILE A 17 1.76 -17.51 16.72
CA ILE A 17 3.03 -16.77 16.56
C ILE A 17 3.45 -16.73 15.08
N LEU A 18 3.12 -17.77 14.29
CA LEU A 18 3.47 -17.85 12.86
C LEU A 18 2.67 -16.92 11.94
N MET A 19 1.63 -16.24 12.42
CA MET A 19 0.92 -15.20 11.64
C MET A 19 1.47 -13.78 11.91
N VAL A 20 2.40 -13.63 12.85
CA VAL A 20 3.00 -12.35 13.26
C VAL A 20 4.35 -12.13 12.58
N GLU A 21 4.45 -12.57 11.32
CA GLU A 21 5.51 -12.13 10.40
C GLU A 21 4.79 -11.29 9.35
N VAL A 22 4.41 -10.04 9.65
CA VAL A 22 5.26 -8.86 9.37
C VAL A 22 6.19 -9.09 8.18
N GLN A 23 5.65 -9.52 7.03
CA GLN A 23 6.25 -9.20 5.74
C GLN A 23 5.90 -7.75 5.38
N VAL A 24 6.26 -6.82 6.26
CA VAL A 24 6.45 -5.43 5.90
C VAL A 24 7.89 -5.33 5.43
N GLY A 25 8.07 -5.29 4.12
CA GLY A 25 9.36 -4.95 3.52
C GLY A 25 10.14 -6.13 2.96
N MET A 26 9.81 -6.49 1.72
CA MET A 26 10.78 -6.86 0.67
C MET A 26 10.09 -7.00 -0.70
N ALA A 27 8.94 -6.35 -0.93
CA ALA A 27 8.78 -5.72 -2.23
C ALA A 27 9.69 -4.49 -2.17
N ASP A 28 10.62 -4.34 -3.11
CA ASP A 28 11.37 -3.10 -3.29
C ASP A 28 10.39 -1.97 -3.64
N CYS A 29 9.68 -1.47 -2.63
CA CYS A 29 8.75 -0.37 -2.75
C CYS A 29 9.59 0.88 -3.03
N ASN A 30 9.75 1.19 -4.32
CA ASN A 30 10.47 2.37 -4.75
C ASN A 30 9.47 3.50 -5.07
N PRO A 31 9.33 4.51 -4.21
CA PRO A 31 8.42 5.63 -4.46
C PRO A 31 8.79 6.42 -5.73
N LEU A 32 10.02 6.26 -6.24
CA LEU A 32 10.44 6.86 -7.50
C LEU A 32 9.64 6.32 -8.69
N ASN A 33 9.07 5.11 -8.61
CA ASN A 33 8.20 4.55 -9.64
C ASN A 33 6.95 5.42 -9.88
N LEU A 34 6.48 6.13 -8.84
CA LEU A 34 5.32 7.03 -8.91
C LEU A 34 5.69 8.48 -9.30
N MET A 35 6.97 8.80 -9.51
CA MET A 35 7.37 10.16 -9.92
C MET A 35 6.73 10.60 -11.23
N SER A 36 6.46 9.64 -12.14
CA SER A 36 5.74 9.89 -13.40
C SER A 36 4.32 10.43 -13.18
N CYS A 37 3.70 10.15 -12.03
CA CYS A 37 2.40 10.70 -11.65
C CYS A 37 2.48 12.11 -11.06
N LEU A 38 3.65 12.53 -10.56
CA LEU A 38 3.80 13.75 -9.77
C LEU A 38 3.39 15.01 -10.55
N ALA A 39 3.73 15.07 -11.84
CA ALA A 39 3.34 16.18 -12.71
C ALA A 39 1.81 16.31 -12.82
N SER A 40 1.10 15.18 -12.96
CA SER A 40 -0.36 15.14 -13.03
C SER A 40 -1.02 15.50 -11.69
N ILE A 41 -0.43 15.03 -10.58
CA ILE A 41 -0.90 15.34 -9.24
C ILE A 41 -0.76 16.84 -8.95
N ILE A 42 0.44 17.41 -9.15
CA ILE A 42 0.72 18.83 -8.88
C ILE A 42 -0.03 19.73 -9.85
N GLY A 43 -0.06 19.37 -11.14
CA GLY A 43 -0.76 20.11 -12.19
C GLY A 43 -2.28 20.00 -12.12
N ASN A 44 -2.82 19.14 -11.24
CA ASN A 44 -4.25 18.83 -11.14
C ASN A 44 -4.84 18.45 -12.51
N THR A 45 -4.13 17.63 -13.27
CA THR A 45 -4.53 17.13 -14.59
C THR A 45 -4.69 15.61 -14.55
N ALA A 46 -5.65 15.10 -15.32
CA ALA A 46 -5.81 13.66 -15.47
C ALA A 46 -4.73 13.12 -16.44
N PRO A 47 -3.94 12.10 -16.05
CA PRO A 47 -3.05 11.41 -16.99
C PRO A 47 -3.86 10.57 -17.98
N ALA A 48 -3.24 10.18 -19.09
CA ALA A 48 -3.83 9.18 -19.98
C ALA A 48 -3.90 7.81 -19.25
N PRO A 49 -4.95 7.00 -19.47
CA PRO A 49 -5.10 5.71 -18.79
C PRO A 49 -3.95 4.71 -19.04
N ASP A 50 -3.30 4.81 -20.20
CA ASP A 50 -2.16 4.01 -20.66
C ASP A 50 -0.79 4.65 -20.33
N SER A 51 -0.79 5.77 -19.61
CA SER A 51 0.44 6.47 -19.24
C SER A 51 1.34 5.62 -18.35
N LEU A 52 2.65 5.93 -18.38
CA LEU A 52 3.62 5.36 -17.46
C LEU A 52 3.20 5.53 -15.99
N CYS A 53 2.50 6.62 -15.66
CA CYS A 53 1.95 6.83 -14.32
C CYS A 53 0.98 5.71 -13.92
N CYS A 54 -0.03 5.43 -14.75
CA CYS A 54 -1.02 4.40 -14.42
C CYS A 54 -0.39 3.00 -14.41
N ASN A 55 0.49 2.71 -15.37
CA ASN A 55 1.19 1.42 -15.43
C ASN A 55 2.06 1.17 -14.18
N SER A 56 2.82 2.19 -13.75
CA SER A 56 3.61 2.11 -12.52
C SER A 56 2.72 1.99 -11.29
N LEU A 57 1.63 2.77 -11.22
CA LEU A 57 0.68 2.71 -10.11
C LEU A 57 0.01 1.33 -9.97
N HIS A 58 -0.32 0.68 -11.08
CA HIS A 58 -0.88 -0.68 -11.08
C HIS A 58 0.15 -1.76 -10.75
N ALA A 59 1.43 -1.50 -11.03
CA ALA A 59 2.52 -2.41 -10.69
C ALA A 59 2.86 -2.40 -9.20
N GLU A 60 2.55 -1.31 -8.49
CA GLU A 60 2.74 -1.23 -7.03
C GLU A 60 1.69 -2.07 -6.30
N SER A 61 2.15 -2.84 -5.31
CA SER A 61 1.23 -3.58 -4.43
C SER A 61 0.50 -2.63 -3.48
N GLU A 62 -0.68 -3.06 -3.01
CA GLU A 62 -1.43 -2.33 -1.98
C GLU A 62 -0.58 -2.06 -0.73
N SER A 63 0.29 -2.99 -0.34
CA SER A 63 1.22 -2.83 0.78
C SER A 63 2.26 -1.73 0.57
N CYS A 64 2.79 -1.55 -0.65
CA CYS A 64 3.69 -0.44 -0.98
C CYS A 64 2.94 0.88 -0.97
N LEU A 65 1.77 0.93 -1.62
CA LEU A 65 0.93 2.13 -1.64
C LEU A 65 0.51 2.57 -0.23
N CYS A 66 0.19 1.62 0.64
CA CYS A 66 -0.08 1.87 2.06
C CYS A 66 1.14 2.43 2.79
N SER A 67 2.33 1.90 2.53
CA SER A 67 3.58 2.40 3.12
C SER A 67 3.86 3.85 2.69
N TYR A 68 3.60 4.18 1.43
CA TYR A 68 3.70 5.57 0.95
C TYR A 68 2.63 6.45 1.56
N ALA A 69 1.38 5.99 1.67
CA ALA A 69 0.29 6.74 2.28
C ALA A 69 0.52 6.99 3.78
N LYS A 70 1.23 6.10 4.50
CA LYS A 70 1.60 6.31 5.90
C LYS A 70 2.74 7.31 6.07
N ASN A 71 3.58 7.52 5.06
CA ASN A 71 4.68 8.47 5.13
C ASN A 71 4.17 9.92 5.01
N PRO A 72 4.36 10.79 6.02
CA PRO A 72 3.87 12.17 6.00
C PRO A 72 4.44 13.00 4.84
N ASP A 73 5.66 12.70 4.38
CA ASP A 73 6.27 13.39 3.25
C ASP A 73 5.54 13.13 1.93
N TYR A 74 4.93 11.94 1.78
CA TYR A 74 4.17 11.57 0.59
C TYR A 74 2.67 11.85 0.74
N GLN A 75 2.13 11.83 1.96
CA GLN A 75 0.71 12.15 2.23
C GLN A 75 0.26 13.47 1.62
N LYS A 76 1.12 14.49 1.63
CA LYS A 76 0.79 15.79 1.04
C LYS A 76 0.43 15.69 -0.43
N TYR A 77 1.02 14.74 -1.17
CA TYR A 77 0.70 14.52 -2.57
C TYR A 77 -0.62 13.77 -2.75
N PHE A 78 -0.87 12.73 -1.95
CA PHE A 78 -2.13 11.97 -2.02
C PHE A 78 -3.37 12.77 -1.57
N LYS A 79 -3.19 13.78 -0.71
CA LYS A 79 -4.26 14.69 -0.27
C LYS A 79 -4.59 15.80 -1.29
N MET A 80 -3.79 15.97 -2.34
CA MET A 80 -4.08 16.99 -3.36
C MET A 80 -5.24 16.56 -4.27
N PRO A 81 -6.02 17.51 -4.82
CA PRO A 81 -7.11 17.21 -5.75
C PRO A 81 -6.62 16.46 -7.01
N GLY A 82 -5.38 16.71 -7.46
CA GLY A 82 -4.80 16.01 -8.60
C GLY A 82 -4.57 14.52 -8.34
N ALA A 83 -4.34 14.09 -7.09
CA ALA A 83 -4.26 12.67 -6.77
C ALA A 83 -5.60 11.96 -7.03
N GLY A 84 -6.72 12.61 -6.71
CA GLY A 84 -8.06 12.09 -7.04
C GLY A 84 -8.29 11.99 -8.56
N LYS A 85 -7.78 12.94 -9.35
CA LYS A 85 -7.84 12.84 -10.82
C LYS A 85 -7.02 11.69 -11.37
N VAL A 86 -5.82 11.47 -10.83
CA VAL A 86 -4.96 10.33 -11.21
C VAL A 86 -5.66 9.02 -10.86
N SER A 87 -6.26 8.93 -9.66
CA SER A 87 -6.96 7.72 -9.21
C SER A 87 -8.14 7.40 -10.14
N GLN A 88 -8.94 8.42 -10.50
CA GLN A 88 -10.05 8.27 -11.42
C GLN A 88 -9.59 7.87 -12.83
N ALA A 89 -8.55 8.53 -13.36
CA ALA A 89 -8.05 8.26 -14.70
C ALA A 89 -7.42 6.87 -14.84
N CYS A 90 -6.66 6.43 -13.83
CA CYS A 90 -6.04 5.12 -13.80
C CYS A 90 -6.99 4.02 -13.29
N SER A 91 -8.24 4.34 -12.93
CA SER A 91 -9.20 3.41 -12.33
C SER A 91 -8.65 2.69 -11.09
N THR A 92 -7.93 3.44 -10.24
CA THR A 92 -7.30 2.95 -9.00
C THR A 92 -7.83 3.74 -7.81
N THR A 93 -7.86 3.10 -6.64
CA THR A 93 -8.21 3.77 -5.38
C THR A 93 -6.94 3.96 -4.56
N TRP A 94 -6.67 5.19 -4.12
CA TRP A 94 -5.59 5.43 -3.16
C TRP A 94 -5.97 4.82 -1.81
N PRO A 95 -5.06 4.08 -1.15
CA PRO A 95 -5.37 3.48 0.14
C PRO A 95 -5.46 4.55 1.24
N ASP A 96 -6.40 4.38 2.17
CA ASP A 96 -6.49 5.23 3.35
C ASP A 96 -5.41 4.83 4.36
N PRO A 97 -4.53 5.74 4.78
CA PRO A 97 -3.44 5.42 5.70
C PRO A 97 -3.91 4.87 7.05
N ASN A 98 -5.15 5.16 7.45
CA ASN A 98 -5.75 4.68 8.70
C ASN A 98 -6.39 3.29 8.56
N THR A 99 -6.69 2.84 7.33
CA THR A 99 -7.24 1.50 7.05
C THR A 99 -6.19 0.52 6.57
N CYS A 100 -5.00 1.00 6.21
CA CYS A 100 -3.83 0.19 5.89
C CYS A 100 -3.37 -0.62 7.11
N SER A 101 -3.68 -1.92 7.15
CA SER A 101 -3.29 -2.82 8.23
C SER A 101 -1.86 -3.36 8.10
#